data_AF-A0A9Q4HSU0-F1
#
_entry.id   AF-A0A9Q4HSU0-F1
#
_cell.length_a   1.000
_cell.length_b   1.000
_cell.length_c   1.000
_cell.angle_alpha   90.00
_cell.angle_beta   90.00
_cell.angle_gamma   90.00
#
_symmetry.space_group_name_H-M   'P 1'
#
loop_
_entity.id
_entity.type
_entity.pdbx_description
1 polymer ?
#
loop_
_entity_poly.entity_id
_entity_poly.type
_entity_poly.pdbx_seq_one_letter_code
_entity_poly.pdbx_strand_id
1 'polypeptide(L)'
;MKIVNDIKSAISKDEVRKLLEGKSIETQHIYLANAIDALNKEIVSDIKKGETDAALFKMSQVIMLEDENHIVERLILKQAVVLG
;
A
#
# COMPACT_ATOMS: atom_id res chain seq x y z
N MET A 1 -11.12 5.35 6.98
CA MET A 1 -10.85 3.90 7.12
C MET A 1 -11.27 3.08 5.91
N LYS A 2 -12.39 3.36 5.21
CA LYS A 2 -12.83 2.57 4.04
C LYS A 2 -11.75 2.40 2.95
N ILE A 3 -11.12 3.50 2.52
CA ILE A 3 -10.12 3.47 1.44
C ILE A 3 -8.89 2.62 1.74
N VAL A 4 -8.42 2.58 2.99
CA VAL A 4 -7.27 1.74 3.38
C VAL A 4 -7.65 0.27 3.26
N ASN A 5 -8.85 -0.11 3.68
CA ASN A 5 -9.33 -1.49 3.53
C ASN A 5 -9.55 -1.87 2.06
N ASP A 6 -10.01 -0.93 1.23
CA ASP A 6 -10.15 -1.14 -0.21
C ASP A 6 -8.77 -1.34 -0.87
N ILE A 7 -7.76 -0.54 -0.51
CA ILE A 7 -6.37 -0.68 -0.98
C ILE A 7 -5.78 -2.02 -0.55
N LYS A 8 -5.96 -2.42 0.71
CA LYS A 8 -5.51 -3.72 1.21
C LYS A 8 -6.13 -4.90 0.48
N SER A 9 -7.33 -4.73 -0.06
CA SER A 9 -8.07 -5.78 -0.77
C SER A 9 -7.81 -5.78 -2.28
N ALA A 10 -7.04 -4.81 -2.78
CA ALA A 10 -6.71 -4.73 -4.19
C ALA A 10 -5.88 -5.95 -4.63
N ILE A 11 -6.19 -6.45 -5.82
CA ILE A 11 -5.52 -7.60 -6.45
C ILE A 11 -4.58 -7.18 -7.59
N SER A 12 -4.56 -5.89 -7.92
CA SER A 12 -3.69 -5.35 -8.97
C SER A 12 -3.27 -3.91 -8.72
N LYS A 13 -2.14 -3.52 -9.33
CA LYS A 13 -1.63 -2.14 -9.31
C LYS A 13 -2.63 -1.14 -9.89
N ASP A 14 -3.37 -1.53 -10.93
CA ASP A 14 -4.36 -0.66 -11.58
C ASP A 14 -5.56 -0.36 -10.67
N GLU A 15 -5.99 -1.33 -9.84
CA GLU A 15 -7.02 -1.09 -8.83
C GLU A 15 -6.55 -0.11 -7.76
N VAL A 16 -5.32 -0.28 -7.27
CA VAL A 16 -4.69 0.65 -6.31
C VAL A 16 -4.67 2.06 -6.88
N ARG A 17 -4.21 2.22 -8.13
CA ARG A 17 -4.15 3.53 -8.81
C ARG A 17 -5.52 4.17 -8.97
N LYS A 18 -6.56 3.40 -9.32
CA LYS A 18 -7.95 3.88 -9.38
C LYS A 18 -8.46 4.36 -8.02
N LEU A 19 -8.15 3.64 -6.94
CA LEU A 19 -8.53 4.04 -5.58
C LEU A 19 -7.84 5.34 -5.15
N LEU A 20 -6.62 5.55 -5.63
CA LEU A 20 -5.78 6.73 -5.34
C LEU A 20 -6.04 7.91 -6.28
N GLU A 21 -6.82 7.73 -7.34
CA GLU A 21 -7.08 8.74 -8.36
C GLU A 21 -7.71 10.00 -7.74
N GLY A 22 -7.22 11.16 -8.17
CA GLY A 22 -7.67 12.47 -7.66
C GLY A 22 -7.18 12.81 -6.25
N LYS A 23 -6.35 11.98 -5.60
CA LYS A 23 -5.68 12.33 -4.33
C LYS A 23 -4.35 13.02 -4.60
N SER A 24 -3.94 13.93 -3.69
CA SER A 24 -2.59 14.51 -3.73
C SER A 24 -1.55 13.41 -3.53
N ILE A 25 -0.34 13.60 -4.06
CA ILE A 25 0.73 12.59 -4.02
C ILE A 25 1.09 12.26 -2.55
N GLU A 26 1.09 13.24 -1.66
CA GLU A 26 1.31 13.05 -0.22
C GLU A 26 0.19 12.22 0.43
N THR A 27 -1.06 12.47 0.02
CA THR A 27 -2.21 11.69 0.48
C THR A 27 -2.15 10.25 0.00
N GLN A 28 -1.70 10.03 -1.25
CA GLN A 28 -1.48 8.70 -1.79
C GLN A 28 -0.44 7.92 -0.97
N HIS A 29 0.68 8.57 -0.67
CA HIS A 29 1.73 8.00 0.18
C HIS A 29 1.20 7.62 1.57
N ILE A 30 0.43 8.50 2.22
CA ILE A 30 -0.18 8.22 3.52
C ILE A 30 -1.11 7.00 3.45
N TYR A 31 -1.94 6.88 2.41
CA TYR A 31 -2.84 5.73 2.30
C TYR A 31 -2.11 4.42 2.02
N LEU A 32 -1.09 4.43 1.17
CA LEU A 32 -0.26 3.26 0.89
C LEU A 32 0.50 2.81 2.14
N ALA A 33 1.18 3.73 2.83
CA ALA A 33 1.92 3.43 4.06
C ALA A 33 1.02 2.85 5.15
N ASN A 34 -0.18 3.40 5.34
CA ASN A 34 -1.15 2.87 6.30
C ASN A 34 -1.68 1.47 5.91
N ALA A 35 -1.89 1.22 4.62
CA ALA A 35 -2.34 -0.09 4.13
C ALA A 35 -1.25 -1.16 4.33
N ILE A 36 0.01 -0.82 4.04
CA ILE A 36 1.18 -1.69 4.22
C ILE A 36 1.36 -2.03 5.70
N ASP A 37 1.35 -1.04 6.60
CA ASP A 37 1.47 -1.26 8.05
C ASP A 37 0.33 -2.15 8.59
N ALA A 38 -0.90 -1.91 8.14
CA ALA A 38 -2.05 -2.72 8.51
C ALA A 38 -1.92 -4.18 8.03
N LEU A 39 -1.49 -4.42 6.79
CA LEU A 39 -1.25 -5.77 6.28
C LEU A 39 -0.12 -6.47 7.04
N ASN A 40 0.97 -5.78 7.34
CA ASN A 40 2.08 -6.35 8.11
C ASN A 40 1.63 -6.80 9.51
N LYS A 41 0.77 -6.02 10.18
CA LYS A 41 0.18 -6.42 11.48
C LYS A 41 -0.71 -7.66 11.34
N GLU A 42 -1.49 -7.74 10.27
CA GLU A 42 -2.34 -8.91 9.97
C GLU A 42 -1.51 -10.15 9.65
N ILE A 43 -0.46 -10.03 8.84
CA ILE A 43 0.48 -11.11 8.51
C ILE A 43 1.10 -11.69 9.79
N VAL A 44 1.60 -10.83 10.69
CA VAL A 44 2.17 -11.30 11.97
C VAL A 44 1.13 -12.04 12.82
N SER A 45 -0.12 -11.59 12.80
CA SER A 45 -1.23 -12.25 13.50
C SER A 45 -1.52 -13.63 12.91
N ASP A 46 -1.64 -13.72 11.58
CA ASP A 46 -1.91 -14.96 10.85
C ASP A 46 -0.79 -16.00 11.07
N ILE A 47 0.48 -15.59 11.01
CA ILE A 47 1.64 -16.45 11.30
C ILE A 47 1.55 -17.02 12.72
N LYS A 48 1.22 -16.19 13.72
CA LYS A 48 1.08 -16.64 15.11
C LYS A 48 -0.07 -17.63 15.32
N LYS A 49 -1.10 -17.57 14.47
CA LYS A 49 -2.24 -18.51 14.47
C LYS A 49 -2.01 -19.76 13.64
N GLY A 50 -0.91 -19.84 12.88
CA GLY A 50 -0.63 -20.93 11.94
C GLY A 50 -1.39 -20.82 10.60
N GLU A 51 -2.02 -19.67 10.33
CA GLU A 51 -2.79 -19.39 9.11
C GLU A 51 -1.85 -19.01 7.95
N THR A 52 -0.95 -19.92 7.59
CA THR A 52 0.20 -19.64 6.70
C THR A 52 -0.21 -19.22 5.29
N ASP A 53 -1.25 -19.83 4.72
CA ASP A 53 -1.72 -19.48 3.37
C ASP A 53 -2.28 -18.05 3.32
N ALA A 54 -3.00 -17.64 4.37
CA ALA A 54 -3.52 -16.27 4.50
C ALA A 54 -2.38 -15.26 4.65
N ALA A 55 -1.36 -15.60 5.45
CA ALA A 55 -0.17 -14.79 5.60
C ALA A 55 0.59 -14.62 4.26
N LEU A 56 0.81 -15.72 3.53
CA LEU A 56 1.48 -15.70 2.22
C LEU A 56 0.72 -14.85 1.20
N PHE A 57 -0.61 -14.98 1.16
CA PHE A 57 -1.43 -14.16 0.30
C PHE A 57 -1.26 -12.66 0.63
N LYS A 58 -1.38 -12.28 1.90
CA LYS A 58 -1.21 -10.88 2.34
C LYS A 58 0.20 -10.35 2.09
N MET A 59 1.24 -11.18 2.22
CA MET A 59 2.62 -10.80 1.85
C MET A 59 2.72 -10.43 0.38
N SER A 60 2.05 -11.16 -0.51
CA SER A 60 2.03 -10.81 -1.94
C SER A 60 1.36 -9.45 -2.20
N GLN A 61 0.34 -9.11 -1.42
CA GLN A 61 -0.31 -7.80 -1.48
C GLN A 61 0.62 -6.70 -0.97
N VAL A 62 1.38 -6.93 0.10
CA VAL A 62 2.38 -5.97 0.61
C VAL A 62 3.41 -5.63 -0.46
N ILE A 63 3.98 -6.63 -1.15
CA ILE A 63 4.97 -6.41 -2.21
C ILE A 63 4.41 -5.49 -3.31
N MET A 64 3.18 -5.74 -3.75
CA MET A 64 2.52 -4.89 -4.75
C MET A 64 2.34 -3.45 -4.27
N LEU A 65 1.95 -3.25 -3.00
CA LEU A 65 1.75 -1.92 -2.43
C LEU A 65 3.07 -1.18 -2.20
N GLU A 66 4.14 -1.88 -1.81
CA GLU A 66 5.48 -1.30 -1.68
C GLU A 66 6.00 -0.80 -3.02
N ASP A 67 5.80 -1.57 -4.10
CA ASP A 67 6.13 -1.13 -5.46
C ASP A 67 5.41 0.17 -5.85
N GLU A 68 4.11 0.29 -5.56
CA GLU A 68 3.35 1.52 -5.84
C GLU A 68 3.79 2.66 -4.92
N ASN A 69 4.09 2.37 -3.64
CA ASN A 69 4.56 3.39 -2.70
C ASN A 69 5.91 3.97 -3.13
N HIS A 70 6.84 3.14 -3.61
CA HIS A 70 8.11 3.60 -4.17
C HIS A 70 7.93 4.52 -5.39
N ILE A 71 6.91 4.28 -6.23
CA ILE A 71 6.60 5.18 -7.35
C ILE A 71 6.15 6.54 -6.81
N VAL A 72 5.25 6.54 -5.82
CA VAL A 72 4.76 7.77 -5.19
C VAL A 72 5.89 8.55 -4.51
N GLU A 73 6.76 7.89 -3.75
CA GLU A 73 7.94 8.50 -3.12
C GLU A 73 8.88 9.16 -4.15
N ARG A 74 9.11 8.51 -5.29
CA ARG A 74 9.89 9.11 -6.40
C ARG A 74 9.24 10.36 -6.97
N LEU A 75 7.91 10.40 -7.04
CA LEU A 75 7.19 11.60 -7.49
C LEU A 75 7.30 12.74 -6.47
N ILE A 76 7.22 12.44 -5.16
CA ILE A 76 7.44 13.42 -4.09
C ILE A 76 8.87 13.99 -4.19
N LEU A 77 9.88 13.12 -4.31
CA LEU A 77 11.27 13.53 -4.47
C LEU A 77 11.47 14.42 -5.70
N LYS A 78 10.85 14.07 -6.83
CA LYS A 78 10.90 14.89 -8.04
C LYS A 78 10.32 16.29 -7.80
N GLN A 79 9.18 16.40 -7.11
CA GLN A 79 8.60 17.69 -6.79
C GLN A 79 9.52 18.53 -5.91
N ALA A 80 10.14 17.91 -4.89
CA ALA A 80 11.07 18.59 -4.01
C ALA A 80 12.32 19.10 -4.74
N VAL A 81 12.86 18.34 -5.71
CA VAL A 81 14.05 18.74 -6.47
C VAL A 81 13.76 19.79 -7.54
N VAL A 82 12.58 19.75 -8.18
CA VAL A 82 12.23 20.66 -9.28
C VAL A 82 11.67 21.99 -8.78
N LEU A 83 11.02 22.00 -7.61
CA LEU A 83 10.34 23.17 -7.04
C LEU A 83 11.07 23.79 -5.84
N GLY A 84 12.11 23.14 -5.32
CA GLY A 84 12.99 23.64 -4.27
C GLY A 84 14.21 24.35 -4.84
#